data_AF-A0A9E6D461-F1
#
_entry.id   AF-A0A9E6D461-F1
#
_cell.length_a   1.000
_cell.length_b   1.000
_cell.length_c   1.000
_cell.angle_alpha   90.00
_cell.angle_beta   90.00
_cell.angle_gamma   90.00
#
_symmetry.space_group_name_H-M   'P 1'
#
loop_
_entity.id
_entity.type
_entity.pdbx_description
1 polymer ?
#
loop_
_entity_poly.entity_id
_entity_poly.type
_entity_poly.pdbx_seq_one_letter_code
_entity_poly.pdbx_strand_id
1 'polypeptide(L)'
;MKKLITIGILAFLFVLGTQNLAAQNIKNIDVYAKTQSQEVKKLFDLDENATQVVWRAFYVKAKSYAESIDGKDQKSQSVIDVKKRIENIFKNTILMVLDDTQYTKFVKWMDNRK
;
A
#
# COMPACT_ATOMS: atom_id res chain seq x y z
N MET A 1 13.34 37.42 -12.20
CA MET A 1 13.49 37.07 -10.77
C MET A 1 12.10 36.67 -10.27
N LYS A 2 11.78 35.52 -9.68
CA LYS A 2 12.53 34.34 -9.20
C LYS A 2 11.78 33.08 -9.68
N LYS A 3 12.52 32.08 -10.16
CA LYS A 3 12.00 30.75 -10.48
C LYS A 3 12.04 29.92 -9.19
N LEU A 4 10.90 29.41 -8.73
CA LEU A 4 10.84 28.27 -7.80
C LEU A 4 9.65 27.40 -8.21
N ILE A 5 9.90 26.60 -9.25
CA ILE A 5 9.12 25.41 -9.53
C ILE A 5 9.36 24.48 -8.34
N THR A 6 8.35 24.30 -7.49
CA THR A 6 8.39 23.26 -6.45
C THR A 6 8.04 21.93 -7.12
N ILE A 7 9.03 21.36 -7.80
CA ILE A 7 9.10 19.94 -8.16
C ILE A 7 9.12 19.16 -6.85
N GLY A 8 8.08 18.36 -6.60
CA GLY A 8 7.96 17.60 -5.36
C GLY A 8 7.18 16.30 -5.43
N ILE A 9 6.84 15.79 -6.63
CA ILE A 9 6.29 14.44 -6.80
C ILE A 9 6.85 13.85 -8.11
N LEU A 10 8.11 13.45 -8.09
CA LEU A 10 8.67 12.60 -9.14
C LEU A 10 9.68 11.62 -8.53
N ALA A 11 9.16 10.50 -8.03
CA ALA A 11 9.95 9.30 -7.77
C ALA A 11 9.07 8.05 -7.89
N PHE A 12 8.43 7.88 -9.06
CA PHE A 12 7.80 6.62 -9.48
C PHE A 12 8.58 5.96 -10.64
N LEU A 13 9.87 6.27 -10.74
CA LEU A 13 10.75 5.74 -11.77
C LEU A 13 11.54 4.56 -11.21
N PHE A 14 11.28 3.39 -11.82
CA PHE A 14 12.20 2.26 -11.98
C PHE A 14 12.66 1.50 -10.73
N VAL A 15 11.83 0.57 -10.25
CA VAL A 15 12.36 -0.64 -9.58
C VAL A 15 11.73 -1.89 -10.22
N LEU A 16 11.90 -1.99 -11.54
CA LEU A 16 11.87 -3.26 -12.27
C LEU A 16 13.25 -3.42 -12.92
N GLY A 17 14.25 -3.65 -12.07
CA GLY A 17 15.63 -3.87 -12.47
C GLY A 17 16.23 -4.89 -11.51
N THR A 18 16.42 -6.09 -12.03
CA THR A 18 16.68 -7.33 -11.32
C THR A 18 18.04 -7.37 -10.59
N GLN A 19 18.14 -8.24 -9.57
CA GLN A 19 19.38 -8.83 -9.02
C GLN A 19 20.03 -8.16 -7.78
N ASN A 20 19.23 -7.88 -6.74
CA ASN A 20 19.56 -8.12 -5.30
C ASN A 20 18.35 -7.75 -4.42
N LEU A 21 17.21 -8.36 -4.73
CA LEU A 21 15.89 -7.77 -4.52
C LEU A 21 15.30 -7.90 -3.11
N ALA A 22 15.77 -8.80 -2.25
CA ALA A 22 15.05 -9.08 -1.00
C ALA A 22 15.09 -7.90 0.00
N ALA A 23 16.28 -7.39 0.34
CA ALA A 23 16.42 -6.28 1.28
C ALA A 23 15.96 -4.94 0.67
N GLN A 24 16.20 -4.74 -0.63
CA GLN A 24 15.74 -3.55 -1.35
C GLN A 24 14.20 -3.54 -1.47
N ASN A 25 13.56 -4.68 -1.76
CA ASN A 25 12.11 -4.80 -1.74
C ASN A 25 11.54 -4.55 -0.35
N ILE A 26 12.13 -5.12 0.71
CA ILE A 26 11.64 -4.89 2.08
C ILE A 26 11.72 -3.40 2.45
N LYS A 27 12.82 -2.71 2.11
CA LYS A 27 12.96 -1.27 2.35
C LYS A 27 11.94 -0.45 1.54
N ASN A 28 11.73 -0.82 0.28
CA ASN A 28 10.73 -0.16 -0.57
C ASN A 28 9.30 -0.40 -0.08
N ILE A 29 8.99 -1.60 0.42
CA ILE A 29 7.69 -1.94 1.02
C ILE A 29 7.44 -1.12 2.28
N ASP A 30 8.44 -0.97 3.16
CA ASP A 30 8.31 -0.15 4.36
C ASP A 30 8.06 1.33 4.02
N VAL A 31 8.82 1.90 3.09
CA VAL A 31 8.65 3.29 2.63
C VAL A 31 7.26 3.48 1.99
N TYR A 32 6.84 2.54 1.15
CA TYR A 32 5.50 2.53 0.55
C TYR A 32 4.42 2.52 1.64
N ALA A 33 4.48 1.57 2.57
CA ALA A 33 3.51 1.43 3.64
C ALA A 33 3.45 2.67 4.54
N LYS A 34 4.61 3.27 4.88
CA LYS A 34 4.69 4.52 5.65
C LYS A 34 4.04 5.68 4.92
N THR A 35 4.32 5.81 3.63
CA THR A 35 3.74 6.86 2.80
C THR A 35 2.22 6.74 2.77
N GLN A 36 1.71 5.55 2.46
CA GLN A 36 0.27 5.31 2.40
C GLN A 36 -0.41 5.54 3.76
N SER A 37 0.15 5.05 4.85
CA SER A 37 -0.44 5.24 6.17
C SER A 37 -0.48 6.70 6.61
N GLN A 38 0.53 7.50 6.26
CA GLN A 38 0.54 8.93 6.56
C GLN A 38 -0.47 9.73 5.73
N GLU A 39 -0.73 9.31 4.49
CA GLU A 39 -1.79 9.94 3.69
C GLU A 39 -3.18 9.57 4.22
N VAL A 40 -3.40 8.31 4.62
CA VAL A 40 -4.65 7.87 5.28
C VAL A 40 -4.83 8.58 6.62
N LYS A 41 -3.76 8.75 7.40
CA LYS A 41 -3.76 9.55 8.62
C LYS A 41 -4.28 10.96 8.35
N LYS A 42 -3.76 11.65 7.33
CA LYS A 42 -4.21 13.00 6.96
C LYS A 42 -5.65 13.03 6.45
N LEU A 43 -6.09 11.98 5.76
CA LEU A 43 -7.42 11.90 5.16
C LEU A 43 -8.52 11.72 6.21
N PHE A 44 -8.23 11.00 7.30
CA PHE A 44 -9.21 10.65 8.33
C PHE A 44 -8.87 11.15 9.74
N ASP A 45 -7.82 11.96 9.86
CA ASP A 45 -7.29 12.48 11.12
C ASP A 45 -7.02 11.37 12.17
N LEU A 46 -6.32 10.31 11.74
CA LEU A 46 -6.05 9.15 12.59
C LEU A 46 -5.03 9.48 13.69
N ASP A 47 -5.23 8.89 14.87
CA ASP A 47 -4.20 8.88 15.91
C ASP A 47 -3.01 7.98 15.51
N GLU A 48 -1.93 8.00 16.32
CA GLU A 48 -0.72 7.22 16.02
C GLU A 48 -0.94 5.70 16.08
N ASN A 49 -1.83 5.22 16.95
CA ASN A 49 -2.11 3.78 17.08
C ASN A 49 -2.86 3.28 15.85
N ALA A 50 -3.92 3.99 15.46
CA ALA A 50 -4.68 3.80 14.23
C ALA A 50 -3.77 3.87 12.99
N THR A 51 -2.88 4.86 12.95
CA THR A 51 -1.90 5.01 11.86
C THR A 51 -0.95 3.82 11.79
N GLN A 52 -0.50 3.29 12.94
CA GLN A 52 0.35 2.10 12.97
C GLN A 52 -0.37 0.84 12.47
N VAL A 53 -1.66 0.68 12.79
CA VAL A 53 -2.48 -0.42 12.27
C VAL A 53 -2.61 -0.33 10.74
N VAL A 54 -2.90 0.86 10.22
CA VAL A 54 -2.95 1.10 8.77
C VAL A 54 -1.60 0.82 8.10
N TRP A 55 -0.50 1.29 8.69
CA TRP A 55 0.86 0.98 8.21
C TRP A 55 1.11 -0.52 8.12
N ARG A 56 0.79 -1.29 9.17
CA ARG A 56 0.93 -2.75 9.18
C ARG A 56 0.07 -3.39 8.09
N ALA A 57 -1.15 -2.91 7.88
CA ALA A 57 -2.03 -3.42 6.83
C ALA A 57 -1.39 -3.28 5.44
N PHE A 58 -0.90 -2.09 5.09
CA PHE A 58 -0.21 -1.86 3.81
C PHE A 58 1.07 -2.67 3.68
N TYR A 59 1.88 -2.74 4.74
CA TYR A 59 3.12 -3.51 4.76
C TYR A 59 2.87 -5.00 4.49
N VAL A 60 1.94 -5.60 5.23
CA VAL A 60 1.59 -7.02 5.08
C VAL A 60 1.01 -7.30 3.70
N LYS A 61 0.13 -6.42 3.18
CA LYS A 61 -0.41 -6.57 1.82
C LYS A 61 0.71 -6.57 0.79
N ALA A 62 1.55 -5.54 0.76
CA ALA A 62 2.63 -5.41 -0.23
C ALA A 62 3.64 -6.55 -0.13
N LYS A 63 4.04 -6.93 1.09
CA LYS A 63 4.92 -8.08 1.32
C LYS A 63 4.30 -9.39 0.83
N SER A 64 3.03 -9.64 1.14
CA SER A 64 2.35 -10.87 0.72
C SER A 64 2.21 -10.96 -0.79
N TYR A 65 1.96 -9.84 -1.48
CA TYR A 65 1.96 -9.79 -2.94
C TYR A 65 3.34 -10.13 -3.52
N ALA A 66 4.40 -9.49 -2.99
CA ALA A 66 5.77 -9.76 -3.43
C ALA A 66 6.21 -11.22 -3.23
N GLU A 67 5.79 -11.85 -2.13
CA GLU A 67 6.19 -13.23 -1.80
C GLU A 67 5.32 -14.28 -2.50
N SER A 68 4.02 -14.01 -2.65
CA SER A 68 3.04 -15.04 -3.02
C SER A 68 2.45 -14.89 -4.41
N ILE A 69 2.59 -13.71 -5.05
CA ILE A 69 1.94 -13.38 -6.32
C ILE A 69 2.97 -13.03 -7.41
N ASP A 70 4.01 -12.28 -7.08
CA ASP A 70 5.01 -11.84 -8.06
C ASP A 70 5.71 -13.03 -8.73
N GLY A 71 5.87 -12.96 -10.05
CA GLY A 71 6.46 -14.02 -10.86
C GLY A 71 5.56 -15.25 -11.09
N LYS A 72 4.33 -15.27 -10.57
CA LYS A 72 3.37 -16.36 -10.79
C LYS A 72 2.31 -16.01 -11.84
N ASP A 73 1.69 -17.04 -12.42
CA ASP A 73 0.58 -16.86 -13.35
C ASP A 73 -0.65 -16.27 -12.64
N GLN A 74 -0.96 -15.01 -12.97
CA GLN A 74 -2.07 -14.26 -12.39
C GLN A 74 -3.46 -14.79 -12.77
N LYS A 75 -3.55 -15.63 -13.81
CA LYS A 75 -4.80 -16.28 -14.23
C LYS A 75 -5.03 -17.61 -13.53
N SER A 76 -4.03 -18.15 -12.84
CA SER A 76 -4.19 -19.40 -12.10
C SER A 76 -5.15 -19.22 -10.92
N GLN A 77 -6.01 -20.22 -10.71
CA GLN A 77 -7.01 -20.18 -9.64
C GLN A 77 -6.37 -20.02 -8.26
N SER A 78 -5.24 -20.67 -8.02
CA SER A 78 -4.49 -20.56 -6.76
C SER A 78 -4.00 -19.13 -6.48
N VAL A 79 -3.48 -18.43 -7.50
CA VAL A 79 -3.03 -17.04 -7.36
C VAL A 79 -4.23 -16.10 -7.15
N ILE A 80 -5.35 -16.34 -7.83
CA ILE A 80 -6.61 -15.60 -7.62
C ILE A 80 -7.09 -15.77 -6.17
N ASP A 81 -7.08 -16.98 -5.64
CA ASP A 81 -7.55 -17.26 -4.27
C ASP A 81 -6.63 -16.64 -3.22
N VAL A 82 -5.31 -16.65 -3.45
CA VAL A 82 -4.35 -15.96 -2.59
C VAL A 82 -4.58 -14.44 -2.63
N LYS A 83 -4.78 -13.83 -3.80
CA LYS A 83 -5.12 -12.40 -3.92
C LYS A 83 -6.35 -12.06 -3.08
N LYS A 84 -7.44 -12.83 -3.24
CA LYS A 84 -8.67 -12.62 -2.45
C LYS A 84 -8.41 -12.70 -0.95
N ARG A 85 -7.60 -13.67 -0.50
CA ARG A 85 -7.24 -13.80 0.92
C ARG A 85 -6.48 -12.57 1.42
N ILE A 86 -5.48 -12.11 0.66
CA ILE A 86 -4.69 -10.91 1.01
C ILE A 86 -5.60 -9.68 1.08
N GLU A 87 -6.47 -9.47 0.08
CA GLU A 87 -7.41 -8.35 0.07
C GLU A 87 -8.40 -8.40 1.24
N ASN A 88 -8.89 -9.59 1.61
CA ASN A 88 -9.78 -9.75 2.76
C ASN A 88 -9.08 -9.41 4.08
N ILE A 89 -7.84 -9.89 4.28
CA ILE A 89 -7.05 -9.55 5.48
C ILE A 89 -6.82 -8.03 5.55
N PHE A 90 -6.45 -7.43 4.42
CA PHE A 90 -6.24 -5.99 4.33
C PHE A 90 -7.52 -5.22 4.68
N LYS A 91 -8.64 -5.54 4.03
CA LYS A 91 -9.96 -4.94 4.31
C LYS A 91 -10.32 -5.05 5.79
N ASN A 92 -10.24 -6.26 6.36
CA ASN A 92 -10.62 -6.49 7.75
C ASN A 92 -9.74 -5.67 8.71
N THR A 93 -8.44 -5.55 8.42
CA THR A 93 -7.53 -4.76 9.24
C THR A 93 -7.84 -3.27 9.16
N ILE A 94 -8.17 -2.74 7.96
CA ILE A 94 -8.55 -1.34 7.80
C ILE A 94 -9.87 -1.04 8.53
N LEU A 95 -10.85 -1.96 8.49
CA LEU A 95 -12.13 -1.82 9.19
C LEU A 95 -12.01 -1.89 10.73
N MET A 96 -10.85 -2.24 11.28
CA MET A 96 -10.60 -2.08 12.73
C MET A 96 -10.36 -0.62 13.12
N VAL A 97 -10.04 0.23 12.14
CA VAL A 97 -9.65 1.63 12.35
C VAL A 97 -10.66 2.59 11.76
N LEU A 98 -11.22 2.24 10.61
CA LEU A 98 -12.19 3.06 9.88
C LEU A 98 -13.59 2.49 10.05
N ASP A 99 -14.57 3.37 10.30
CA ASP A 99 -15.98 3.00 10.18
C ASP A 99 -16.40 2.77 8.70
N ASP A 100 -17.60 2.23 8.47
CA ASP A 100 -18.08 1.92 7.11
C ASP A 100 -18.13 3.14 6.18
N THR A 101 -18.42 4.32 6.71
CA THR A 101 -18.48 5.58 5.94
C THR A 101 -17.07 6.03 5.54
N GLN A 102 -16.14 6.00 6.49
CA GLN A 102 -14.73 6.30 6.27
C GLN A 102 -14.10 5.27 5.31
N TYR A 103 -14.43 3.99 5.46
CA TYR A 103 -13.98 2.92 4.58
C TYR A 103 -14.45 3.15 3.13
N THR A 104 -15.70 3.58 2.93
CA THR A 104 -16.20 3.91 1.59
C THR A 104 -15.40 5.06 0.96
N LYS A 105 -15.05 6.09 1.73
CA LYS A 105 -14.17 7.18 1.25
C LYS A 105 -12.76 6.67 0.96
N PHE A 106 -12.25 5.77 1.81
CA PHE A 106 -10.94 5.15 1.65
C PHE A 106 -10.86 4.34 0.35
N VAL A 107 -11.87 3.54 0.03
CA VAL A 107 -11.94 2.77 -1.22
C VAL A 107 -11.91 3.70 -2.44
N LYS A 108 -12.71 4.77 -2.43
CA LYS A 108 -12.67 5.78 -3.51
C LYS A 108 -11.29 6.42 -3.66
N TRP A 109 -10.65 6.75 -2.53
CA TRP A 109 -9.29 7.30 -2.53
C TRP A 109 -8.26 6.30 -3.09
N MET A 110 -8.38 5.01 -2.79
CA MET A 110 -7.55 3.95 -3.36
C MET A 110 -7.75 3.80 -4.87
N ASP A 111 -9.00 3.85 -5.34
CA ASP A 111 -9.34 3.66 -6.75
C ASP A 111 -8.86 4.81 -7.63
N ASN A 112 -8.86 6.05 -7.13
CA ASN A 112 -8.34 7.21 -7.85
C ASN A 112 -6.82 7.21 -8.07
N ARG A 113 -6.10 6.21 -7.54
CA ARG A 113 -4.63 6.11 -7.57
C ARG A 113 -4.11 4.88 -8.32
N LYS A 114 -5.01 4.06 -8.85
CA LYS A 114 -4.69 2.92 -9.73
C LYS A 114 -4.51 3.43 -11.15
#